data_AF-A0A1Y4LHV4-F1
#
_entry.id   AF-A0A1Y4LHV4-F1
#
_cell.length_a   1.000
_cell.length_b   1.000
_cell.length_c   1.000
_cell.angle_alpha   90.00
_cell.angle_beta   90.00
_cell.angle_gamma   90.00
#
_symmetry.space_group_name_H-M   'P 1'
#
loop_
_entity.id
_entity.type
_entity.pdbx_description
1 polymer ?
#
loop_
_entity_poly.entity_id
_entity_poly.type
_entity_poly.pdbx_seq_one_letter_code
_entity_poly.pdbx_strand_id
1 'polypeptide(L)'
;MQKLNEWLGIEFPFIQGGMANIATAEFAAAVSNAGALGLIGAGGMPPEVFQESIRRCRSLTDKPFGVNIMLMHPQVEQLAAIAAEEKVAVITTGAGDPTRFIPAWKESGAKVIPVVAAVALAKLVAKRGADAVIAEGTESGGHVGETTTMALVPQVVDAVDIPVIAAGGIASGRQLLAAYALGAIGAQVGTCLLVSEECPIHENYKKAVLKAKDRDTVVTGRSVDAPVRCLRNQMTNAYIAKEREGADRMELEHFTLGGLRKAVFDGDVKTGSVMAGQVAGMLHEIKPLRQIFEEMTAQCGQTLKKLEGMGL
;
A
#
# COMPACT_ATOMS: atom_id res chain seq x y z
N MET A 1 -10.56 -7.54 -20.56
CA MET A 1 -9.88 -7.21 -19.29
C MET A 1 -10.91 -7.31 -18.17
N GLN A 2 -10.74 -8.23 -17.22
CA GLN A 2 -11.62 -8.33 -16.04
C GLN A 2 -11.24 -7.22 -15.04
N LYS A 3 -12.22 -6.56 -14.40
CA LYS A 3 -11.90 -5.55 -13.38
C LYS A 3 -11.57 -6.20 -12.03
N LEU A 4 -10.77 -5.52 -11.23
CA LEU A 4 -10.36 -5.97 -9.90
C LEU A 4 -11.55 -6.27 -8.98
N ASN A 5 -12.58 -5.43 -9.03
CA ASN A 5 -13.75 -5.60 -8.18
C ASN A 5 -14.58 -6.84 -8.57
N GLU A 6 -14.67 -7.14 -9.86
CA GLU A 6 -15.27 -8.39 -10.36
C GLU A 6 -14.43 -9.61 -9.98
N TRP A 7 -13.10 -9.50 -10.07
CA TRP A 7 -12.18 -10.60 -9.78
C TRP A 7 -12.13 -10.98 -8.29
N LEU A 8 -12.20 -10.00 -7.40
CA LEU A 8 -12.16 -10.19 -5.95
C LEU A 8 -13.54 -10.28 -5.28
N GLY A 9 -14.63 -10.03 -6.00
CA GLY A 9 -15.98 -9.99 -5.42
C GLY A 9 -16.18 -8.82 -4.45
N ILE A 10 -15.58 -7.67 -4.75
CA ILE A 10 -15.72 -6.41 -4.01
C ILE A 10 -16.49 -5.38 -4.87
N GLU A 11 -16.84 -4.23 -4.30
CA GLU A 11 -17.64 -3.22 -5.02
C GLU A 11 -16.76 -2.27 -5.84
N PHE A 12 -15.72 -1.73 -5.22
CA PHE A 12 -14.81 -0.78 -5.84
C PHE A 12 -13.47 -1.43 -6.19
N PRO A 13 -12.81 -1.01 -7.30
CA PRO A 13 -11.57 -1.62 -7.78
C PRO A 13 -10.34 -1.11 -7.01
N PHE A 14 -10.44 -1.12 -5.68
CA PHE A 14 -9.41 -0.61 -4.77
C PHE A 14 -8.99 -1.67 -3.75
N ILE A 15 -7.69 -1.77 -3.54
CA ILE A 15 -7.08 -2.43 -2.38
C ILE A 15 -6.52 -1.33 -1.47
N GLN A 16 -6.83 -1.36 -0.17
CA GLN A 16 -6.12 -0.54 0.80
C GLN A 16 -4.71 -1.09 0.99
N GLY A 17 -3.68 -0.27 0.79
CA GLY A 17 -2.29 -0.70 0.97
C GLY A 17 -1.99 -1.18 2.40
N GLY A 18 -1.20 -2.24 2.53
CA GLY A 18 -0.75 -2.75 3.82
C GLY A 18 0.21 -1.78 4.51
N MET A 19 -0.30 -0.97 5.44
CA MET A 19 0.46 0.07 6.12
C MET A 19 0.75 -0.32 7.57
N ALA A 20 2.02 -0.62 7.89
CA ALA A 20 2.41 -1.00 9.26
C ALA A 20 1.97 0.05 10.29
N ASN A 21 1.52 -0.38 11.48
CA ASN A 21 0.93 0.44 12.54
C ASN A 21 -0.37 1.19 12.21
N ILE A 22 -0.76 1.31 10.94
CA ILE A 22 -1.93 2.09 10.50
C ILE A 22 -3.09 1.17 10.08
N ALA A 23 -2.76 0.13 9.33
CA ALA A 23 -3.69 -0.85 8.79
C ALA A 23 -4.12 -1.87 9.85
N THR A 24 -4.87 -1.40 10.85
CA THR A 24 -5.40 -2.23 11.94
C THR A 24 -6.57 -3.11 11.46
N ALA A 25 -7.01 -4.02 12.32
CA ALA A 25 -8.20 -4.84 12.09
C ALA A 25 -9.45 -3.97 11.84
N GLU A 26 -9.66 -2.94 12.67
CA GLU A 26 -10.78 -2.00 12.54
C GLU A 26 -10.73 -1.23 11.22
N PHE A 27 -9.55 -0.77 10.80
CA PHE A 27 -9.42 0.00 9.56
C PHE A 27 -9.62 -0.89 8.33
N ALA A 28 -9.04 -2.09 8.32
CA ALA A 28 -9.26 -3.07 7.26
C ALA A 28 -10.74 -3.46 7.14
N ALA A 29 -11.42 -3.67 8.28
CA ALA A 29 -12.86 -3.94 8.29
C ALA A 29 -13.67 -2.74 7.76
N ALA A 30 -13.32 -1.52 8.14
CA ALA A 30 -13.98 -0.31 7.66
C ALA A 30 -13.83 -0.14 6.13
N VAL A 31 -12.63 -0.38 5.58
CA VAL A 31 -12.39 -0.38 4.12
C VAL A 31 -13.24 -1.45 3.43
N SER A 32 -13.29 -2.65 4.00
CA SER A 32 -14.05 -3.77 3.44
C SER A 32 -15.55 -3.48 3.44
N ASN A 33 -16.07 -2.92 4.53
CA ASN A 33 -17.46 -2.48 4.65
C ASN A 33 -17.79 -1.30 3.71
N ALA A 34 -16.83 -0.43 3.43
CA ALA A 34 -16.98 0.65 2.46
C ALA A 34 -17.02 0.16 1.00
N GLY A 35 -16.65 -1.11 0.74
CA GLY A 35 -16.77 -1.76 -0.57
C GLY A 35 -15.47 -2.00 -1.32
N ALA A 36 -14.32 -1.64 -0.74
CA ALA A 36 -12.99 -1.97 -1.28
C ALA A 36 -12.41 -3.22 -0.58
N LEU A 37 -11.19 -3.67 -0.92
CA LEU A 37 -10.51 -4.71 -0.15
C LEU A 37 -9.67 -4.09 0.96
N GLY A 38 -10.03 -4.32 2.23
CA GLY A 38 -9.20 -3.95 3.37
C GLY A 38 -8.04 -4.93 3.61
N LEU A 39 -6.90 -4.42 4.06
CA LEU A 39 -5.74 -5.23 4.42
C LEU A 39 -5.29 -4.94 5.84
N ILE A 40 -5.05 -5.97 6.65
CA ILE A 40 -4.35 -5.83 7.93
C ILE A 40 -2.84 -5.78 7.65
N GLY A 41 -2.14 -4.75 8.12
CA GLY A 41 -0.70 -4.61 7.96
C GLY A 41 0.08 -5.32 9.08
N ALA A 42 0.61 -6.51 8.83
CA ALA A 42 1.32 -7.32 9.83
C ALA A 42 2.76 -6.85 10.14
N GLY A 43 3.19 -5.73 9.57
CA GLY A 43 4.55 -5.21 9.74
C GLY A 43 4.89 -4.95 11.21
N GLY A 44 5.80 -5.77 11.76
CA GLY A 44 6.26 -5.67 13.15
C GLY A 44 5.30 -6.27 14.18
N MET A 45 4.25 -6.97 13.76
CA MET A 45 3.33 -7.66 14.68
C MET A 45 3.90 -9.01 15.13
N PRO A 46 3.88 -9.32 16.44
CA PRO A 46 4.02 -10.69 16.91
C PRO A 46 2.90 -11.60 16.37
N PRO A 47 3.14 -12.91 16.20
CA PRO A 47 2.16 -13.85 15.66
C PRO A 47 0.82 -13.87 16.39
N GLU A 48 0.84 -13.80 17.72
CA GLU A 48 -0.37 -13.78 18.54
C GLU A 48 -1.24 -12.55 18.24
N VAL A 49 -0.63 -11.37 18.14
CA VAL A 49 -1.31 -10.12 17.78
C VAL A 49 -1.84 -10.18 16.35
N PHE A 50 -1.09 -10.80 15.44
CA PHE A 50 -1.51 -10.98 14.05
C PHE A 50 -2.75 -11.88 13.94
N GLN A 51 -2.76 -13.02 14.64
CA GLN A 51 -3.91 -13.93 14.66
C GLN A 51 -5.14 -13.25 15.27
N GLU A 52 -4.98 -12.57 16.41
CA GLU A 52 -6.05 -11.82 17.05
C GLU A 52 -6.61 -10.72 16.13
N SER A 53 -5.75 -10.03 15.40
CA SER A 53 -6.16 -8.99 14.44
C SER A 53 -7.02 -9.57 13.30
N ILE A 54 -6.68 -10.74 12.76
CA ILE A 54 -7.50 -11.41 11.73
C ILE A 54 -8.88 -11.76 12.27
N ARG A 55 -8.94 -12.36 13.46
CA ARG A 55 -10.21 -12.71 14.12
C ARG A 55 -11.04 -11.47 14.45
N ARG A 56 -10.37 -10.40 14.89
CA ARG A 56 -11.02 -9.11 15.18
C ARG A 56 -11.62 -8.52 13.91
N CYS A 57 -10.88 -8.46 12.81
CA CYS A 57 -11.40 -7.94 11.53
C CYS A 57 -12.62 -8.75 11.07
N ARG A 58 -12.56 -10.08 11.16
CA ARG A 58 -13.68 -10.97 10.84
C ARG A 58 -14.92 -10.73 11.70
N SER A 59 -14.75 -10.32 12.96
CA SER A 59 -15.89 -9.94 13.82
C SER A 59 -16.55 -8.61 13.43
N LEU A 60 -15.90 -7.81 12.58
CA LEU A 60 -16.32 -6.46 12.20
C LEU A 60 -16.83 -6.36 10.75
N THR A 61 -16.64 -7.41 9.94
CA THR A 61 -17.10 -7.43 8.55
C THR A 61 -17.36 -8.86 8.05
N ASP A 62 -18.43 -9.02 7.27
CA ASP A 62 -18.69 -10.22 6.47
C ASP A 62 -18.12 -10.11 5.04
N LYS A 63 -17.47 -8.99 4.72
CA LYS A 63 -16.87 -8.74 3.39
C LYS A 63 -15.45 -9.33 3.30
N PRO A 64 -14.97 -9.63 2.08
CA PRO A 64 -13.58 -10.08 1.90
C PRO A 64 -12.59 -9.05 2.44
N PHE A 65 -11.61 -9.53 3.19
CA PHE A 65 -10.44 -8.76 3.62
C PHE A 65 -9.18 -9.62 3.47
N GLY A 66 -8.03 -8.96 3.50
CA GLY A 66 -6.74 -9.63 3.41
C GLY A 66 -5.75 -9.18 4.46
N VAL A 67 -4.52 -9.65 4.29
CA VAL A 67 -3.37 -9.30 5.12
C VAL A 67 -2.19 -8.90 4.25
N ASN A 68 -1.31 -8.07 4.80
CA ASN A 68 -0.01 -7.76 4.23
C ASN A 68 1.09 -8.28 5.15
N ILE A 69 1.91 -9.19 4.64
CA ILE A 69 3.01 -9.82 5.39
C ILE A 69 4.34 -9.28 4.88
N MET A 70 5.15 -8.74 5.79
CA MET A 70 6.53 -8.37 5.52
C MET A 70 7.41 -9.61 5.69
N LEU A 71 8.00 -10.11 4.60
CA LEU A 71 8.61 -11.44 4.58
C LEU A 71 10.00 -11.50 5.23
N MET A 72 10.62 -10.35 5.51
CA MET A 72 11.82 -10.28 6.36
C MET A 72 11.49 -10.30 7.86
N HIS A 73 10.22 -10.51 8.25
CA HIS A 73 9.87 -10.64 9.67
C HIS A 73 10.56 -11.86 10.28
N PRO A 74 11.17 -11.76 11.49
CA PRO A 74 11.91 -12.88 12.09
C PRO A 74 11.04 -14.12 12.34
N GLN A 75 9.73 -13.93 12.51
CA GLN A 75 8.74 -15.00 12.71
C GLN A 75 7.84 -15.22 11.48
N VAL A 76 8.33 -14.92 10.27
CA VAL A 76 7.53 -15.01 9.03
C VAL A 76 6.87 -16.39 8.83
N GLU A 77 7.53 -17.48 9.22
CA GLU A 77 6.97 -18.83 9.12
C GLU A 77 5.66 -18.98 9.90
N GLN A 78 5.60 -18.41 11.11
CA GLN A 78 4.41 -18.45 11.96
C GLN A 78 3.31 -17.54 11.38
N LEU A 79 3.66 -16.35 10.90
CA LEU A 79 2.69 -15.45 10.26
C LEU A 79 2.10 -16.08 8.99
N ALA A 80 2.93 -16.74 8.18
CA ALA A 80 2.49 -17.41 6.96
C ALA A 80 1.53 -18.57 7.27
N ALA A 81 1.84 -19.38 8.29
CA ALA A 81 0.97 -20.47 8.74
C ALA A 81 -0.37 -19.94 9.25
N ILE A 82 -0.37 -18.92 10.12
CA ILE A 82 -1.59 -18.29 10.64
C ILE A 82 -2.48 -17.77 9.50
N ALA A 83 -1.89 -17.10 8.50
CA ALA A 83 -2.65 -16.58 7.37
C ALA A 83 -3.32 -17.70 6.55
N ALA A 84 -2.66 -18.85 6.40
CA ALA A 84 -3.25 -20.04 5.77
C ALA A 84 -4.38 -20.64 6.62
N GLU A 85 -4.13 -20.87 7.92
CA GLU A 85 -5.08 -21.47 8.86
C GLU A 85 -6.36 -20.64 9.03
N GLU A 86 -6.21 -19.31 9.12
CA GLU A 86 -7.35 -18.39 9.26
C GLU A 86 -8.09 -18.18 7.92
N LYS A 87 -7.58 -18.65 6.78
CA LYS A 87 -8.25 -18.59 5.45
C LYS A 87 -8.71 -17.17 5.08
N VAL A 88 -7.80 -16.21 5.14
CA VAL A 88 -8.06 -14.83 4.67
C VAL A 88 -8.26 -14.82 3.15
N ALA A 89 -9.04 -13.88 2.61
CA ALA A 89 -9.38 -13.89 1.19
C ALA A 89 -8.17 -13.54 0.29
N VAL A 90 -7.31 -12.64 0.77
CA VAL A 90 -6.14 -12.14 0.03
C VAL A 90 -4.92 -12.07 0.94
N ILE A 91 -3.77 -12.47 0.41
CA ILE A 91 -2.47 -12.29 1.06
C ILE A 91 -1.59 -11.47 0.12
N THR A 92 -1.19 -10.29 0.58
CA THR A 92 -0.18 -9.46 -0.08
C THR A 92 1.14 -9.59 0.67
N THR A 93 2.25 -9.37 -0.04
CA THR A 93 3.59 -9.45 0.56
C THR A 93 4.40 -8.22 0.24
N GLY A 94 5.11 -7.72 1.25
CA GLY A 94 6.14 -6.67 1.11
C GLY A 94 7.52 -7.28 0.86
N ALA A 95 8.57 -6.63 1.38
CA ALA A 95 9.96 -7.05 1.17
C ALA A 95 10.24 -8.52 1.56
N GLY A 96 10.89 -9.26 0.66
CA GLY A 96 11.35 -10.65 0.78
C GLY A 96 10.80 -11.59 -0.30
N ASP A 97 11.01 -12.91 -0.16
CA ASP A 97 10.62 -13.92 -1.17
C ASP A 97 9.40 -14.76 -0.72
N PRO A 98 8.22 -14.62 -1.36
CA PRO A 98 7.02 -15.35 -0.97
C PRO A 98 7.01 -16.82 -1.43
N THR A 99 7.95 -17.22 -2.30
CA THR A 99 7.87 -18.46 -3.09
C THR A 99 7.49 -19.70 -2.29
N ARG A 100 8.09 -19.88 -1.10
CA ARG A 100 7.85 -21.10 -0.29
C ARG A 100 6.46 -21.14 0.37
N PHE A 101 5.78 -20.01 0.47
CA PHE A 101 4.47 -19.91 1.14
C PHE A 101 3.29 -19.95 0.16
N ILE A 102 3.52 -19.60 -1.12
CA ILE A 102 2.48 -19.53 -2.15
C ILE A 102 1.62 -20.80 -2.22
N PRO A 103 2.18 -22.03 -2.24
CA PRO A 103 1.35 -23.24 -2.34
C PRO A 103 0.35 -23.38 -1.19
N ALA A 104 0.80 -23.22 0.07
CA ALA A 104 -0.06 -23.37 1.24
C ALA A 104 -1.14 -22.27 1.33
N TRP A 105 -0.79 -21.04 0.95
CA TRP A 105 -1.75 -19.93 0.90
C TRP A 105 -2.82 -20.12 -0.18
N LYS A 106 -2.46 -20.69 -1.33
CA LYS A 106 -3.44 -20.99 -2.38
C LYS A 106 -4.33 -22.17 -1.98
N GLU A 107 -3.77 -23.20 -1.34
CA GLU A 107 -4.53 -24.33 -0.81
C GLU A 107 -5.56 -23.91 0.25
N SER A 108 -5.26 -22.87 1.05
CA SER A 108 -6.24 -22.29 1.99
C SER A 108 -7.38 -21.51 1.33
N GLY A 109 -7.26 -21.23 0.02
CA GLY A 109 -8.21 -20.46 -0.78
C GLY A 109 -7.87 -18.98 -0.95
N ALA A 110 -6.75 -18.50 -0.38
CA ALA A 110 -6.35 -17.11 -0.52
C ALA A 110 -5.83 -16.80 -1.93
N LYS A 111 -6.10 -15.59 -2.42
CA LYS A 111 -5.38 -15.03 -3.57
C LYS A 111 -4.05 -14.44 -3.10
N VAL A 112 -2.94 -14.86 -3.71
CA VAL A 112 -1.61 -14.36 -3.37
C VAL A 112 -1.19 -13.26 -4.34
N ILE A 113 -0.99 -12.05 -3.82
CA ILE A 113 -0.75 -10.83 -4.60
C ILE A 113 0.50 -10.09 -4.08
N PRO A 114 1.72 -10.50 -4.47
CA PRO A 114 2.95 -9.83 -4.05
C PRO A 114 3.06 -8.40 -4.58
N VAL A 115 3.66 -7.51 -3.78
CA VAL A 115 4.04 -6.17 -4.22
C VAL A 115 5.42 -6.24 -4.88
N VAL A 116 5.55 -5.64 -6.06
CA VAL A 116 6.77 -5.65 -6.86
C VAL A 116 7.10 -4.25 -7.35
N ALA A 117 8.40 -3.91 -7.31
CA ALA A 117 8.93 -2.62 -7.76
C ALA A 117 9.77 -2.72 -9.07
N ALA A 118 9.81 -3.91 -9.67
CA ALA A 118 10.58 -4.18 -10.89
C ALA A 118 9.97 -5.32 -11.71
N VAL A 119 10.12 -5.24 -13.04
CA VAL A 119 9.64 -6.26 -14.01
C VAL A 119 10.22 -7.64 -13.71
N ALA A 120 11.51 -7.72 -13.35
CA ALA A 120 12.16 -8.98 -13.03
C ALA A 120 11.50 -9.70 -11.83
N LEU A 121 11.09 -8.93 -10.81
CA LEU A 121 10.39 -9.46 -9.64
C LEU A 121 8.98 -9.91 -9.99
N ALA A 122 8.27 -9.16 -10.85
CA ALA A 122 6.95 -9.55 -11.35
C ALA A 122 6.99 -10.90 -12.07
N LYS A 123 7.93 -11.07 -13.02
CA LYS A 123 8.16 -12.34 -13.73
C LYS A 123 8.49 -13.48 -12.76
N LEU A 124 9.34 -13.20 -11.77
CA LEU A 124 9.71 -14.18 -10.76
C LEU A 124 8.48 -14.68 -10.01
N VAL A 125 7.72 -13.81 -9.35
CA VAL A 125 6.58 -14.23 -8.53
C VAL A 125 5.44 -14.83 -9.36
N ALA A 126 5.23 -14.36 -10.59
CA ALA A 126 4.29 -14.97 -11.52
C ALA A 126 4.67 -16.42 -11.85
N LYS A 127 5.95 -16.68 -12.17
CA LYS A 127 6.47 -18.04 -12.39
C LYS A 127 6.34 -18.93 -11.15
N ARG A 128 6.30 -18.34 -9.95
CA ARG A 128 6.13 -19.05 -8.67
C ARG A 128 4.67 -19.26 -8.27
N GLY A 129 3.72 -18.81 -9.08
CA GLY A 129 2.30 -19.11 -8.92
C GLY A 129 1.49 -18.03 -8.21
N ALA A 130 1.99 -16.80 -8.11
CA ALA A 130 1.19 -15.66 -7.67
C ALA A 130 -0.09 -15.52 -8.53
N ASP A 131 -1.21 -15.12 -7.91
CA ASP A 131 -2.50 -14.96 -8.59
C ASP A 131 -2.61 -13.61 -9.31
N ALA A 132 -1.89 -12.60 -8.83
CA ALA A 132 -1.74 -11.28 -9.42
C ALA A 132 -0.48 -10.60 -8.84
N VAL A 133 -0.12 -9.42 -9.33
CA VAL A 133 0.93 -8.58 -8.74
C VAL A 133 0.46 -7.15 -8.54
N ILE A 134 0.95 -6.52 -7.47
CA ILE A 134 0.82 -5.07 -7.27
C ILE A 134 2.13 -4.42 -7.76
N ALA A 135 2.06 -3.69 -8.87
CA ALA A 135 3.19 -2.93 -9.41
C ALA A 135 3.23 -1.54 -8.74
N GLU A 136 4.18 -1.33 -7.83
CA GLU A 136 4.26 -0.13 -7.01
C GLU A 136 5.36 0.83 -7.49
N GLY A 137 4.93 2.01 -7.95
CA GLY A 137 5.82 3.08 -8.39
C GLY A 137 6.43 3.88 -7.24
N THR A 138 7.60 4.47 -7.49
CA THR A 138 8.41 5.21 -6.49
C THR A 138 7.70 6.41 -5.85
N GLU A 139 6.64 6.92 -6.46
CA GLU A 139 5.78 7.98 -5.92
C GLU A 139 4.86 7.52 -4.76
N SER A 140 4.80 6.22 -4.45
CA SER A 140 4.14 5.67 -3.25
C SER A 140 4.79 6.15 -1.95
N GLY A 141 4.08 5.99 -0.82
CA GLY A 141 4.62 6.27 0.52
C GLY A 141 5.19 5.01 1.16
N GLY A 142 6.12 5.15 2.10
CA GLY A 142 6.76 3.99 2.74
C GLY A 142 7.97 3.51 1.96
N HIS A 143 8.28 2.21 1.98
CA HIS A 143 9.44 1.68 1.24
C HIS A 143 9.18 1.71 -0.26
N VAL A 144 10.13 2.20 -1.07
CA VAL A 144 9.89 2.45 -2.50
C VAL A 144 11.02 1.95 -3.41
N GLY A 145 10.66 1.49 -4.61
CA GLY A 145 11.65 1.29 -5.68
C GLY A 145 12.08 2.60 -6.34
N GLU A 146 12.65 2.51 -7.54
CA GLU A 146 13.09 3.67 -8.34
C GLU A 146 12.16 4.02 -9.49
N THR A 147 11.54 3.02 -10.11
CA THR A 147 10.69 3.19 -11.29
C THR A 147 9.36 3.83 -10.89
N THR A 148 8.86 4.78 -11.69
CA THR A 148 7.57 5.44 -11.45
C THR A 148 6.39 4.56 -11.87
N THR A 149 5.19 4.83 -11.37
CA THR A 149 3.98 4.06 -11.74
C THR A 149 3.71 4.10 -13.24
N MET A 150 3.88 5.27 -13.86
CA MET A 150 3.69 5.47 -15.30
C MET A 150 4.62 4.59 -16.15
N ALA A 151 5.85 4.38 -15.71
CA ALA A 151 6.82 3.55 -16.42
C ALA A 151 6.71 2.06 -16.02
N LEU A 152 6.48 1.77 -14.75
CA LEU A 152 6.51 0.42 -14.20
C LEU A 152 5.29 -0.41 -14.64
N VAL A 153 4.08 0.13 -14.48
CA VAL A 153 2.83 -0.62 -14.69
C VAL A 153 2.75 -1.23 -16.08
N PRO A 154 2.89 -0.49 -17.20
CA PRO A 154 2.75 -1.09 -18.54
C PRO A 154 3.84 -2.13 -18.83
N GLN A 155 5.08 -1.89 -18.37
CA GLN A 155 6.16 -2.87 -18.53
C GLN A 155 5.91 -4.17 -17.75
N VAL A 156 5.26 -4.08 -16.59
CA VAL A 156 4.87 -5.27 -15.82
C VAL A 156 3.71 -5.99 -16.52
N VAL A 157 2.71 -5.26 -17.01
CA VAL A 157 1.58 -5.81 -17.78
C VAL A 157 2.07 -6.58 -18.99
N ASP A 158 2.99 -6.02 -19.78
CA ASP A 158 3.54 -6.68 -20.97
C ASP A 158 4.43 -7.90 -20.63
N ALA A 159 4.86 -8.02 -19.38
CA ALA A 159 5.84 -9.01 -18.94
C ALA A 159 5.23 -10.26 -18.29
N VAL A 160 3.96 -10.22 -17.88
CA VAL A 160 3.30 -11.32 -17.15
C VAL A 160 1.86 -11.54 -17.64
N ASP A 161 1.40 -12.79 -17.60
CA ASP A 161 0.01 -13.13 -17.99
C ASP A 161 -1.01 -12.97 -16.86
N ILE A 162 -0.54 -12.85 -15.61
CA ILE A 162 -1.39 -12.67 -14.43
C ILE A 162 -1.85 -11.21 -14.29
N PRO A 163 -2.99 -10.93 -13.64
CA PRO A 163 -3.46 -9.56 -13.48
C PRO A 163 -2.48 -8.65 -12.74
N VAL A 164 -2.44 -7.38 -13.15
CA VAL A 164 -1.61 -6.33 -12.55
C VAL A 164 -2.50 -5.29 -11.88
N ILE A 165 -2.18 -4.94 -10.63
CA ILE A 165 -2.80 -3.87 -9.87
C ILE A 165 -1.78 -2.72 -9.77
N ALA A 166 -2.17 -1.50 -10.13
CA ALA A 166 -1.27 -0.34 -10.03
C ALA A 166 -1.22 0.20 -8.60
N ALA A 167 -0.05 0.59 -8.11
CA ALA A 167 0.13 1.26 -6.82
C ALA A 167 1.11 2.43 -6.92
N GLY A 168 0.92 3.43 -6.05
CA GLY A 168 1.72 4.66 -6.06
C GLY A 168 1.13 5.72 -6.99
N GLY A 169 0.93 6.94 -6.49
CA GLY A 169 0.46 8.06 -7.32
C GLY A 169 -1.05 8.13 -7.58
N ILE A 170 -1.87 7.30 -6.93
CA ILE A 170 -3.31 7.19 -7.20
C ILE A 170 -4.13 7.74 -6.03
N ALA A 171 -4.83 8.86 -6.25
CA ALA A 171 -5.71 9.51 -5.26
C ALA A 171 -6.97 10.16 -5.88
N SER A 172 -7.21 9.96 -7.17
CA SER A 172 -8.35 10.53 -7.90
C SER A 172 -8.76 9.61 -9.06
N GLY A 173 -9.95 9.83 -9.62
CA GLY A 173 -10.45 9.08 -10.76
C GLY A 173 -9.65 9.25 -12.04
N ARG A 174 -8.92 10.37 -12.21
CA ARG A 174 -8.00 10.55 -13.33
C ARG A 174 -6.84 9.57 -13.28
N GLN A 175 -6.28 9.35 -12.09
CA GLN A 175 -5.18 8.40 -11.90
C GLN A 175 -5.66 6.95 -11.96
N LEU A 176 -6.89 6.67 -11.50
CA LEU A 176 -7.51 5.37 -11.71
C LEU A 176 -7.70 5.09 -13.21
N LEU A 177 -8.20 6.05 -13.99
CA LEU A 177 -8.33 5.90 -15.45
C LEU A 177 -6.97 5.70 -16.11
N ALA A 178 -5.95 6.45 -15.70
CA ALA A 178 -4.59 6.25 -16.18
C ALA A 178 -4.07 4.84 -15.87
N ALA A 179 -4.31 4.31 -14.67
CA ALA A 179 -3.94 2.94 -14.31
C ALA A 179 -4.60 1.90 -15.23
N TYR A 180 -5.90 2.06 -15.53
CA TYR A 180 -6.60 1.21 -16.51
C TYR A 180 -6.01 1.33 -17.92
N ALA A 181 -5.70 2.55 -18.36
CA ALA A 181 -5.09 2.79 -19.67
C ALA A 181 -3.68 2.17 -19.79
N LEU A 182 -2.96 2.06 -18.66
CA LEU A 182 -1.67 1.36 -18.57
C LEU A 182 -1.82 -0.18 -18.49
N GLY A 183 -3.05 -0.71 -18.50
CA GLY A 183 -3.34 -2.14 -18.51
C GLY A 183 -3.55 -2.80 -17.14
N ALA A 184 -3.52 -2.03 -16.04
CA ALA A 184 -3.88 -2.57 -14.74
C ALA A 184 -5.38 -2.85 -14.63
N ILE A 185 -5.77 -3.81 -13.80
CA ILE A 185 -7.19 -4.18 -13.59
C ILE A 185 -7.85 -3.40 -12.44
N GLY A 186 -7.09 -2.57 -11.74
CA GLY A 186 -7.53 -1.78 -10.59
C GLY A 186 -6.33 -1.13 -9.91
N ALA A 187 -6.53 -0.62 -8.69
CA ALA A 187 -5.48 0.09 -7.96
C ALA A 187 -5.35 -0.34 -6.50
N GLN A 188 -4.13 -0.30 -5.97
CA GLN A 188 -3.88 -0.22 -4.54
C GLN A 188 -3.65 1.24 -4.16
N VAL A 189 -4.34 1.69 -3.11
CA VAL A 189 -4.30 3.08 -2.63
C VAL A 189 -3.93 3.12 -1.15
N GLY A 190 -3.13 4.11 -0.76
CA GLY A 190 -2.66 4.26 0.63
C GLY A 190 -2.83 5.69 1.11
N THR A 191 -2.07 6.62 0.56
CA THR A 191 -2.01 8.01 1.05
C THR A 191 -3.35 8.74 1.08
N CYS A 192 -4.24 8.53 0.09
CA CYS A 192 -5.58 9.13 0.14
C CYS A 192 -6.45 8.59 1.28
N LEU A 193 -6.18 7.38 1.77
CA LEU A 193 -6.92 6.79 2.89
C LEU A 193 -6.39 7.27 4.25
N LEU A 194 -5.19 7.86 4.31
CA LEU A 194 -4.64 8.40 5.57
C LEU A 194 -5.48 9.54 6.14
N VAL A 195 -6.18 10.27 5.26
CA VAL A 195 -7.08 11.37 5.65
C VAL A 195 -8.55 10.94 5.64
N SER A 196 -8.84 9.64 5.71
CA SER A 196 -10.21 9.20 5.95
C SER A 196 -10.60 9.38 7.42
N GLU A 197 -11.90 9.44 7.71
CA GLU A 197 -12.40 9.50 9.08
C GLU A 197 -11.96 8.28 9.90
N GLU A 198 -12.06 7.10 9.27
CA GLU A 198 -11.84 5.78 9.85
C GLU A 198 -10.35 5.44 10.04
N CYS A 199 -9.43 6.18 9.41
CA CYS A 199 -8.00 5.91 9.53
C CYS A 199 -7.51 6.21 10.96
N PRO A 200 -6.98 5.22 11.70
CA PRO A 200 -6.68 5.32 13.13
C PRO A 200 -5.30 5.94 13.39
N ILE A 201 -4.93 6.97 12.63
CA ILE A 201 -3.70 7.73 12.86
C ILE A 201 -3.98 8.98 13.67
N HIS A 202 -2.98 9.44 14.42
CA HIS A 202 -3.07 10.66 15.20
C HIS A 202 -3.43 11.87 14.32
N GLU A 203 -4.27 12.77 14.83
CA GLU A 203 -4.78 13.94 14.11
C GLU A 203 -3.69 14.86 13.54
N ASN A 204 -2.57 15.00 14.25
CA ASN A 204 -1.40 15.72 13.74
C ASN A 204 -0.86 15.12 12.43
N TYR A 205 -0.88 13.79 12.28
CA TYR A 205 -0.47 13.12 11.05
C TYR A 205 -1.44 13.49 9.92
N LYS A 206 -2.76 13.36 10.14
CA LYS A 206 -3.78 13.75 9.15
C LYS A 206 -3.57 15.20 8.70
N LYS A 207 -3.40 16.12 9.67
CA LYS A 207 -3.14 17.55 9.41
C LYS A 207 -1.83 17.79 8.66
N ALA A 208 -0.79 17.00 8.89
CA ALA A 208 0.46 17.11 8.14
C ALA A 208 0.26 16.68 6.67
N VAL A 209 -0.48 15.60 6.42
CA VAL A 209 -0.83 15.16 5.06
C VAL A 209 -1.67 16.21 4.34
N LEU A 210 -2.71 16.76 4.98
CA LEU A 210 -3.58 17.80 4.40
C LEU A 210 -2.86 19.13 4.09
N LYS A 211 -1.77 19.42 4.81
CA LYS A 211 -0.96 20.62 4.58
C LYS A 211 0.11 20.43 3.52
N ALA A 212 0.40 19.19 3.13
CA ALA A 212 1.47 18.88 2.19
C ALA A 212 1.23 19.55 0.83
N LYS A 213 2.30 20.00 0.21
CA LYS A 213 2.38 20.44 -1.18
C LYS A 213 2.97 19.33 -2.05
N ASP A 214 2.99 19.56 -3.36
CA ASP A 214 3.53 18.64 -4.37
C ASP A 214 4.99 18.23 -4.12
N ARG A 215 5.80 19.11 -3.52
CA ARG A 215 7.24 18.88 -3.25
C ARG A 215 7.59 18.53 -1.80
N ASP A 216 6.58 18.29 -0.96
CA ASP A 216 6.78 18.09 0.48
C ASP A 216 7.11 16.66 0.88
N THR A 217 7.24 15.73 -0.08
CA THR A 217 7.80 14.39 0.22
C THR A 217 9.27 14.32 -0.17
N VAL A 218 10.00 13.41 0.49
CA VAL A 218 11.38 13.08 0.18
C VAL A 218 11.62 11.58 0.39
N VAL A 219 12.63 11.04 -0.28
CA VAL A 219 13.09 9.66 -0.06
C VAL A 219 14.38 9.69 0.73
N THR A 220 14.42 8.99 1.85
CA THR A 220 15.61 8.75 2.67
C THR A 220 16.15 7.34 2.41
N GLY A 221 17.44 7.09 2.65
CA GLY A 221 17.98 5.72 2.75
C GLY A 221 18.26 5.05 1.42
N ARG A 222 18.40 5.83 0.34
CA ARG A 222 18.82 5.31 -0.96
C ARG A 222 20.26 4.81 -0.91
N SER A 223 21.13 5.46 -0.14
CA SER A 223 22.55 5.08 -0.05
C SER A 223 22.77 3.72 0.62
N VAL A 224 21.80 3.23 1.40
CA VAL A 224 21.88 2.00 2.20
C VAL A 224 20.88 0.92 1.78
N ASP A 225 20.34 1.05 0.56
CA ASP A 225 19.36 0.11 -0.02
C ASP A 225 18.12 -0.12 0.87
N ALA A 226 17.70 0.94 1.56
CA ALA A 226 16.46 0.98 2.35
C ALA A 226 15.68 2.27 2.08
N PRO A 227 15.32 2.56 0.81
CA PRO A 227 14.61 3.77 0.43
C PRO A 227 13.23 3.86 1.05
N VAL A 228 12.95 4.95 1.77
CA VAL A 228 11.64 5.24 2.38
C VAL A 228 11.16 6.64 1.99
N ARG A 229 9.95 6.74 1.43
CA ARG A 229 9.28 8.03 1.17
C ARG A 229 8.44 8.49 2.36
N CYS A 230 8.74 9.70 2.81
CA CYS A 230 8.04 10.40 3.90
C CYS A 230 7.78 11.87 3.54
N LEU A 231 6.86 12.51 4.26
CA LEU A 231 6.81 13.98 4.32
C LEU A 231 8.12 14.52 4.91
N ARG A 232 8.60 15.62 4.33
CA ARG A 232 9.78 16.35 4.79
C ARG A 232 9.50 16.97 6.15
N ASN A 233 10.40 16.72 7.10
CA ASN A 233 10.35 17.19 8.47
C ASN A 233 11.76 17.25 9.08
N GLN A 234 11.86 17.45 10.40
CA GLN A 234 13.18 17.57 11.05
C GLN A 234 13.97 16.26 10.97
N MET A 235 13.31 15.10 11.17
CA MET A 235 13.97 13.80 11.07
C MET A 235 14.53 13.55 9.67
N THR A 236 13.71 13.71 8.63
CA THR A 236 14.17 13.46 7.24
C THR A 236 15.27 14.43 6.81
N ASN A 237 15.21 15.69 7.25
CA ASN A 237 16.28 16.65 6.98
C ASN A 237 17.60 16.26 7.68
N ALA A 238 17.54 15.84 8.95
CA ALA A 238 18.71 15.38 9.69
C ALA A 238 19.28 14.08 9.09
N TYR A 239 18.41 13.13 8.73
CA TYR A 239 18.78 11.89 8.04
C TYR A 239 19.54 12.19 6.76
N ILE A 240 18.98 13.02 5.87
CA ILE A 240 19.58 13.32 4.56
C ILE A 240 20.90 14.08 4.70
N ALA A 241 21.00 14.98 5.68
CA ALA A 241 22.27 15.63 5.98
C ALA A 241 23.35 14.60 6.34
N LYS A 242 23.00 13.64 7.21
CA LYS A 242 23.91 12.58 7.64
C LYS A 242 24.22 11.57 6.54
N GLU A 243 23.24 11.25 5.69
CA GLU A 243 23.41 10.41 4.50
C GLU A 243 24.42 11.02 3.52
N ARG A 244 24.40 12.36 3.34
CA ARG A 244 25.37 13.09 2.50
C ARG A 244 26.79 13.11 3.07
N GLU A 245 26.95 12.93 4.38
CA GLU A 245 28.25 12.78 5.03
C GLU A 245 28.84 11.36 4.83
N GLY A 246 28.09 10.44 4.22
CA GLY A 246 28.52 9.06 3.99
C GLY A 246 28.32 8.16 5.21
N ALA A 247 27.40 8.52 6.10
CA ALA A 247 27.07 7.70 7.28
C ALA A 247 26.58 6.31 6.90
N ASP A 248 26.91 5.33 7.73
CA ASP A 248 26.53 3.94 7.50
C ASP A 248 25.06 3.65 7.89
N ARG A 249 24.63 2.41 7.62
CA ARG A 249 23.26 1.98 7.90
C ARG A 249 22.89 2.05 9.39
N MET A 250 23.80 1.71 10.30
CA MET A 250 23.51 1.74 11.74
C MET A 250 23.39 3.18 12.25
N GLU A 251 24.26 4.07 11.78
CA GLU A 251 24.19 5.50 12.11
C GLU A 251 22.87 6.12 11.63
N LEU A 252 22.44 5.77 10.41
CA LEU A 252 21.20 6.26 9.81
C LEU A 252 19.95 5.65 10.48
N GLU A 253 20.01 4.39 10.93
CA GLU A 253 18.90 3.71 11.60
C GLU A 253 18.50 4.42 12.91
N HIS A 254 19.43 5.08 13.59
CA HIS A 254 19.16 5.84 14.81
C HIS A 254 18.08 6.93 14.63
N PHE A 255 17.99 7.53 13.44
CA PHE A 255 16.99 8.54 13.14
C PHE A 255 15.60 7.96 12.89
N THR A 256 15.54 6.74 12.37
CA THR A 256 14.29 6.09 11.93
C THR A 256 13.71 5.11 12.93
N LEU A 257 14.49 4.67 13.92
CA LEU A 257 14.09 3.66 14.90
C LEU A 257 12.84 4.12 15.67
N GLY A 258 11.75 3.36 15.55
CA GLY A 258 10.45 3.70 16.12
C GLY A 258 9.79 4.95 15.54
N GLY A 259 10.36 5.56 14.50
CA GLY A 259 9.91 6.83 13.94
C GLY A 259 8.47 6.77 13.40
N LEU A 260 8.09 5.67 12.74
CA LEU A 260 6.72 5.49 12.25
C LEU A 260 5.73 5.42 13.43
N ARG A 261 6.08 4.68 14.49
CA ARG A 261 5.26 4.55 15.70
C ARG A 261 5.01 5.92 16.35
N LYS A 262 6.07 6.73 16.52
CA LYS A 262 5.98 8.11 17.06
C LYS A 262 5.04 9.00 16.24
N ALA A 263 5.11 8.93 14.91
CA ALA A 263 4.24 9.72 14.05
C ALA A 263 2.77 9.24 14.14
N VAL A 264 2.55 7.92 14.06
CA VAL A 264 1.22 7.31 13.96
C VAL A 264 0.44 7.43 15.27
N PHE A 265 1.06 7.08 16.41
CA PHE A 265 0.35 7.02 17.69
C PHE A 265 0.50 8.29 18.53
N ASP A 266 1.69 8.88 18.56
CA ASP A 266 1.99 10.04 19.42
C ASP A 266 1.81 11.37 18.68
N GLY A 267 1.60 11.34 17.36
CA GLY A 267 1.42 12.55 16.56
C GLY A 267 2.69 13.39 16.41
N ASP A 268 3.86 12.82 16.66
CA ASP A 268 5.13 13.51 16.45
C ASP A 268 5.48 13.53 14.96
N VAL A 269 4.93 14.53 14.28
CA VAL A 269 5.21 14.78 12.85
C VAL A 269 6.52 15.53 12.62
N LYS A 270 7.24 15.94 13.68
CA LYS A 270 8.52 16.66 13.57
C LYS A 270 9.68 15.68 13.51
N THR A 271 9.72 14.72 14.44
CA THR A 271 10.81 13.75 14.55
C THR A 271 10.40 12.31 14.21
N GLY A 272 9.10 12.06 14.02
CA GLY A 272 8.59 10.78 13.51
C GLY A 272 8.73 10.62 11.99
N SER A 273 8.48 9.41 11.52
CA SER A 273 8.47 9.04 10.10
C SER A 273 7.07 9.14 9.53
N VAL A 274 6.75 10.26 8.91
CA VAL A 274 5.43 10.54 8.33
C VAL A 274 5.39 10.00 6.89
N MET A 275 5.30 8.67 6.74
CA MET A 275 5.23 7.99 5.44
C MET A 275 4.00 8.43 4.63
N ALA A 276 4.22 9.00 3.45
CA ALA A 276 3.16 9.44 2.55
C ALA A 276 3.70 9.53 1.11
N GLY A 277 2.86 9.21 0.14
CA GLY A 277 3.14 9.32 -1.28
C GLY A 277 3.02 10.76 -1.80
N GLN A 278 3.50 11.00 -3.02
CA GLN A 278 3.49 12.33 -3.62
C GLN A 278 2.08 12.91 -3.84
N VAL A 279 1.06 12.06 -3.89
CA VAL A 279 -0.35 12.48 -3.97
C VAL A 279 -0.87 13.13 -2.69
N ALA A 280 -0.09 13.19 -1.61
CA ALA A 280 -0.45 13.95 -0.41
C ALA A 280 -0.84 15.41 -0.74
N GLY A 281 -0.15 16.04 -1.70
CA GLY A 281 -0.46 17.40 -2.14
C GLY A 281 -1.81 17.60 -2.84
N MET A 282 -2.54 16.53 -3.12
CA MET A 282 -3.89 16.55 -3.71
C MET A 282 -5.01 16.43 -2.67
N LEU A 283 -4.66 16.22 -1.41
CA LEU A 283 -5.61 15.91 -0.33
C LEU A 283 -5.88 17.19 0.48
N HIS A 284 -7.15 17.59 0.56
CA HIS A 284 -7.52 18.89 1.13
C HIS A 284 -8.61 18.83 2.20
N GLU A 285 -9.20 17.66 2.42
CA GLU A 285 -10.30 17.47 3.36
C GLU A 285 -10.30 16.03 3.89
N ILE A 286 -10.94 15.84 5.05
CA ILE A 286 -11.19 14.52 5.64
C ILE A 286 -12.55 14.05 5.14
N LYS A 287 -12.64 12.79 4.70
CA LYS A 287 -13.87 12.18 4.20
C LYS A 287 -14.07 10.76 4.72
N PRO A 288 -15.31 10.26 4.79
CA PRO A 288 -15.57 8.83 4.95
C PRO A 288 -14.94 8.02 3.81
N LEU A 289 -14.45 6.82 4.10
CA LEU A 289 -13.85 5.90 3.11
C LEU A 289 -14.76 5.68 1.90
N ARG A 290 -16.05 5.46 2.16
CA ARG A 290 -17.07 5.22 1.12
C ARG A 290 -17.11 6.36 0.11
N GLN A 291 -17.12 7.59 0.59
CA GLN A 291 -17.17 8.78 -0.25
C GLN A 291 -15.90 8.90 -1.11
N ILE A 292 -14.72 8.60 -0.54
CA ILE A 292 -13.45 8.60 -1.31
C ILE A 292 -13.55 7.63 -2.50
N PHE A 293 -14.02 6.40 -2.27
CA PHE A 293 -14.12 5.39 -3.34
C PHE A 293 -15.18 5.73 -4.39
N GLU A 294 -16.32 6.25 -3.98
CA GLU A 294 -17.40 6.71 -4.87
C GLU A 294 -16.93 7.87 -5.75
N GLU A 295 -16.30 8.89 -5.17
CA GLU A 295 -15.79 10.04 -5.91
C GLU A 295 -14.70 9.64 -6.91
N MET A 296 -13.74 8.80 -6.50
CA MET A 296 -12.70 8.32 -7.40
C MET A 296 -13.28 7.51 -8.56
N THR A 297 -14.26 6.63 -8.30
CA THR A 297 -14.90 5.80 -9.33
C THR A 297 -15.76 6.65 -10.27
N ALA A 298 -16.58 7.55 -9.74
CA ALA A 298 -17.41 8.46 -10.53
C ALA A 298 -16.56 9.38 -11.41
N GLN A 299 -15.49 9.97 -10.84
CA GLN A 299 -14.57 10.82 -11.59
C GLN A 299 -13.82 10.03 -12.68
N CYS A 300 -13.50 8.76 -12.45
CA CYS A 300 -12.91 7.89 -13.48
C CYS A 300 -13.85 7.77 -14.70
N GLY A 301 -15.12 7.44 -14.47
CA GLY A 301 -16.13 7.34 -15.53
C GLY A 301 -16.39 8.67 -16.24
N GLN A 302 -16.42 9.79 -15.50
CA GLN A 302 -16.56 11.13 -16.09
C GLN A 302 -15.35 11.50 -16.95
N THR A 303 -14.14 11.15 -16.52
CA THR A 303 -12.91 11.43 -17.26
C THR A 303 -12.87 10.62 -18.55
N LEU A 304 -13.26 9.33 -18.51
CA LEU A 304 -13.36 8.49 -19.71
C LEU A 304 -14.31 9.11 -20.74
N LYS A 305 -15.54 9.48 -20.34
CA LYS A 305 -16.50 10.14 -21.24
C LYS A 305 -15.97 11.43 -21.87
N LYS A 306 -15.15 12.20 -21.13
CA LYS A 306 -14.50 13.40 -21.68
C LYS A 306 -13.48 13.04 -22.76
N LEU A 307 -12.70 11.98 -22.57
CA LEU A 307 -11.72 11.52 -23.57
C LEU A 307 -12.40 10.93 -24.81
N GLU A 308 -13.47 10.14 -24.65
CA GLU A 308 -14.29 9.65 -25.77
C GLU A 308 -14.89 10.82 -26.57
N GLY A 309 -15.32 11.88 -25.88
CA GLY A 309 -15.78 13.12 -26.51
C GLY A 309 -14.71 13.88 -27.30
N MET A 310 -13.42 13.56 -27.10
CA MET A 310 -12.30 14.07 -27.91
C MET A 310 -12.01 13.19 -29.14
N GLY A 311 -12.67 12.04 -29.29
CA GLY A 311 -12.46 11.09 -30.39
C GLY A 311 -11.28 10.14 -30.19
N LEU A 312 -10.88 9.89 -28.93
CA LEU A 312 -9.92 8.84 -28.56
C LEU A 312 -10.58 7.46 -28.44
#